data_AF-Q5C1X6-F1
#
_entry.id   AF-Q5C1X6-F1
#
_cell.length_a   1.000
_cell.length_b   1.000
_cell.length_c   1.000
_cell.angle_alpha   90.00
_cell.angle_beta   90.00
_cell.angle_gamma   90.00
#
_symmetry.space_group_name_H-M   'P 1'
#
loop_
_entity.id
_entity.type
_entity.pdbx_description
1 polymer ?
#
loop_
_entity_poly.entity_id
_entity_poly.type
_entity_poly.pdbx_seq_one_letter_code
_entity_poly.pdbx_strand_id
1 'polypeptide(L)'
;MNWSDAEHVCQDSANSIISQSSSNSHLASVHSSQELQFLINISLSSSFWIGLKAFYSGTKPSSSVILAWSDASVMNFSVFSSADTSTTLLNLMENPENCISVNTGDQYQRYTWNVNNCMDEKSFICQMPKLSLL
;
A
#
# COMPACT_ATOMS: atom_id res chain seq x y z
N MET A 1 10.97 -8.38 2.49
CA MET A 1 11.23 -7.19 3.33
C MET A 1 9.95 -6.85 4.09
N ASN A 2 10.04 -6.51 5.37
CA ASN A 2 8.86 -6.00 6.09
C ASN A 2 8.42 -4.65 5.51
N TRP A 3 7.20 -4.22 5.82
CA TRP A 3 6.62 -3.03 5.18
C TRP A 3 7.43 -1.76 5.50
N SER A 4 7.89 -1.59 6.74
CA SER A 4 8.62 -0.38 7.17
C SER A 4 9.97 -0.26 6.48
N ASP A 5 10.70 -1.38 6.40
CA ASP A 5 11.99 -1.42 5.70
C ASP A 5 11.81 -1.20 4.19
N ALA A 6 10.74 -1.73 3.60
CA ALA A 6 10.42 -1.52 2.18
C ALA A 6 10.13 -0.04 1.88
N GLU A 7 9.37 0.63 2.74
CA GLU A 7 9.12 2.07 2.66
C GLU A 7 10.42 2.87 2.80
N HIS A 8 11.29 2.54 3.75
CA HIS A 8 12.60 3.19 3.89
C HIS A 8 13.46 3.04 2.64
N VAL A 9 13.48 1.85 2.01
CA VAL A 9 14.19 1.66 0.73
C VAL A 9 13.64 2.58 -0.35
N CYS A 10 12.31 2.74 -0.44
CA CYS A 10 11.72 3.65 -1.41
C CYS A 10 12.09 5.12 -1.13
N GLN A 11 12.05 5.54 0.13
CA GLN A 11 12.43 6.89 0.56
C GLN A 11 13.89 7.21 0.29
N ASP A 12 14.78 6.23 0.47
CA ASP A 12 16.22 6.40 0.26
C ASP A 12 16.60 6.38 -1.23
N SER A 13 15.82 5.70 -2.08
CA SER A 13 16.14 5.51 -3.50
C SER A 13 16.23 6.83 -4.30
N ALA A 14 15.47 7.86 -3.91
CA ALA A 14 15.49 9.15 -4.60
C ALA A 14 16.69 10.05 -4.25
N ASN A 15 17.47 9.72 -3.23
CA ASN A 15 18.73 10.42 -2.89
C ASN A 15 19.84 10.19 -3.94
N SER A 16 19.70 9.18 -4.79
CA SER A 16 20.66 8.87 -5.86
C SER A 16 20.44 9.63 -7.17
N ILE A 17 19.27 10.27 -7.36
CA ILE A 17 18.85 10.86 -8.63
C ILE A 17 18.72 12.39 -8.56
N ILE A 18 18.35 12.97 -7.40
CA ILE A 18 18.06 14.40 -7.28
C ILE A 18 18.80 14.98 -6.07
N SER A 19 19.78 15.85 -6.32
CA SER A 19 20.53 16.58 -5.27
C SER A 19 19.75 17.73 -4.61
N GLN A 20 18.41 17.73 -4.75
CA GLN A 20 17.53 18.75 -4.20
C GLN A 20 16.43 18.06 -3.38
N SER A 21 16.60 18.20 -2.05
CA SER A 21 15.61 18.23 -0.97
C SER A 21 14.37 17.33 -1.08
N SER A 22 14.28 16.38 -0.15
CA SER A 22 13.14 15.48 0.13
C SER A 22 12.74 14.61 -1.05
N SER A 23 13.32 13.41 -1.11
CA SER A 23 12.82 12.30 -1.90
C SER A 23 11.36 12.00 -1.54
N ASN A 24 10.40 12.50 -2.31
CA ASN A 24 8.97 12.12 -2.22
C ASN A 24 8.72 10.73 -2.84
N SER A 25 9.67 9.82 -2.70
CA SER A 25 9.56 8.44 -3.16
C SER A 25 9.06 7.58 -2.02
N HIS A 26 8.01 6.83 -2.28
CA HIS A 26 7.29 6.04 -1.29
C HIS A 26 6.95 4.69 -1.89
N LEU A 27 6.48 3.74 -1.08
CA LEU A 27 5.74 2.61 -1.63
C LEU A 27 4.57 3.12 -2.48
N ALA A 28 4.26 2.40 -3.56
CA ALA A 28 3.28 2.84 -4.54
C ALA A 28 1.90 3.09 -3.89
N SER A 29 1.32 4.25 -4.19
CA SER A 29 -0.08 4.55 -3.94
C SER A 29 -0.95 4.09 -5.12
N VAL A 30 -2.26 3.95 -4.91
CA VAL A 30 -3.19 3.50 -5.96
C VAL A 30 -4.44 4.35 -5.93
N HIS A 31 -4.70 5.05 -7.03
CA HIS A 31 -5.78 6.01 -7.22
C HIS A 31 -6.71 5.66 -8.39
N SER A 32 -6.44 4.55 -9.08
CA SER A 32 -7.28 4.06 -10.17
C SER A 32 -7.10 2.56 -10.41
N SER A 33 -8.06 1.94 -11.10
CA SER A 33 -7.93 0.55 -11.52
C SER A 33 -6.82 0.34 -12.55
N GLN A 34 -6.55 1.35 -13.38
CA GLN A 34 -5.48 1.33 -14.38
C GLN A 34 -4.10 1.31 -13.71
N GLU A 35 -3.92 2.10 -12.66
CA GLU A 35 -2.70 2.10 -11.84
C GLU A 35 -2.49 0.76 -11.13
N LEU A 36 -3.55 0.23 -10.50
CA LEU A 36 -3.48 -1.10 -9.89
C LEU A 36 -3.08 -2.17 -10.91
N GLN A 37 -3.70 -2.16 -12.10
CA GLN A 37 -3.39 -3.12 -13.15
C GLN A 37 -1.95 -2.95 -13.66
N PHE A 38 -1.46 -1.71 -13.76
CA PHE A 38 -0.06 -1.44 -14.11
C PHE A 38 0.88 -2.06 -13.08
N LEU A 39 0.66 -1.84 -11.79
CA LEU A 39 1.47 -2.44 -10.71
C LEU A 39 1.46 -3.97 -10.77
N ILE A 40 0.29 -4.58 -10.99
CA ILE A 40 0.15 -6.04 -11.15
C ILE A 40 0.99 -6.54 -12.34
N ASN A 41 0.92 -5.85 -13.47
CA ASN A 41 1.60 -6.26 -14.71
C ASN A 41 3.13 -6.15 -14.62
N ILE A 42 3.66 -5.20 -13.84
CA ILE A 42 5.11 -5.04 -13.65
C ILE A 42 5.65 -5.85 -12.47
N SER A 43 4.76 -6.40 -11.62
CA SER A 43 5.18 -7.18 -10.45
C SER A 43 5.86 -8.48 -10.88
N LEU A 44 7.01 -8.75 -10.27
CA LEU A 44 7.73 -10.02 -10.42
C LEU A 44 7.30 -11.06 -9.37
N SER A 45 6.45 -10.67 -8.43
CA SER A 45 5.95 -11.52 -7.33
C SER A 45 4.44 -11.62 -7.37
N SER A 46 3.91 -12.75 -6.90
CA SER A 46 2.47 -12.94 -6.69
C SER A 46 1.93 -12.13 -5.51
N SER A 47 2.79 -11.62 -4.63
CA SER A 47 2.42 -10.76 -3.51
C SER A 47 3.46 -9.67 -3.27
N PHE A 48 3.00 -8.42 -3.18
CA PHE A 48 3.87 -7.27 -2.95
C PHE A 48 3.20 -6.18 -2.09
N TRP A 49 4.01 -5.45 -1.34
CA TRP A 49 3.58 -4.28 -0.57
C TRP A 49 3.24 -3.10 -1.46
N ILE A 50 2.19 -2.39 -1.06
CA ILE A 50 1.84 -1.03 -1.51
C ILE A 50 1.86 -0.09 -0.29
N GLY A 51 1.82 1.22 -0.51
CA GLY A 51 1.97 2.22 0.55
C GLY A 51 0.79 2.34 1.51
N LEU A 52 -0.21 1.46 1.44
CA LEU A 52 -1.43 1.57 2.25
C LEU A 52 -1.27 0.88 3.60
N LYS A 53 -1.61 1.61 4.66
CA LYS A 53 -1.76 1.10 6.03
C LYS A 53 -3.20 1.17 6.51
N ALA A 54 -3.52 0.28 7.45
CA ALA A 54 -4.81 0.21 8.14
C ALA A 54 -4.61 0.35 9.65
N PHE A 55 -5.37 1.25 10.28
CA PHE A 55 -5.29 1.58 11.71
C PHE A 55 -6.66 1.56 12.38
N TYR A 56 -6.72 1.27 13.67
CA TYR A 56 -7.94 1.49 14.45
C TYR A 56 -8.13 2.98 14.77
N SER A 57 -9.34 3.50 14.59
CA SER A 57 -9.72 4.85 15.02
C SER A 57 -9.93 4.98 16.54
N GLY A 58 -9.81 3.91 17.32
CA GLY A 58 -10.09 3.90 18.77
C GLY A 58 -10.06 2.51 19.39
N THR A 59 -10.66 2.35 20.58
CA THR A 59 -10.78 1.06 21.28
C THR A 59 -12.04 0.30 20.85
N LYS A 60 -11.95 -1.03 20.69
CA LYS A 60 -13.09 -1.89 20.35
C LYS A 60 -14.22 -1.75 21.40
N PRO A 61 -15.51 -1.87 21.03
CA PRO A 61 -16.05 -2.22 19.69
C PRO A 61 -16.38 -1.01 18.80
N SER A 62 -16.26 0.21 19.30
CA SER A 62 -16.61 1.45 18.58
C SER A 62 -15.55 1.92 17.57
N SER A 63 -14.50 1.13 17.39
CA SER A 63 -13.41 1.40 16.46
C SER A 63 -13.89 1.27 15.01
N SER A 64 -13.50 2.21 14.16
CA SER A 64 -13.50 2.06 12.70
C SER A 64 -12.08 1.80 12.19
N VAL A 65 -11.97 1.33 10.94
CA VAL A 65 -10.67 1.22 10.26
C VAL A 65 -10.39 2.51 9.48
N ILE A 66 -9.23 3.09 9.73
CA ILE A 66 -8.67 4.20 8.95
C ILE A 66 -7.67 3.62 7.96
N LEU A 67 -7.82 3.99 6.69
CA LEU A 67 -6.88 3.65 5.62
C LEU A 67 -6.10 4.91 5.22
N ALA A 68 -4.78 4.82 5.21
CA ALA A 68 -3.93 5.95 4.83
C ALA A 68 -2.70 5.50 4.03
N TRP A 69 -2.38 6.24 2.97
CA TRP A 69 -1.18 6.05 2.18
C TRP A 69 0.04 6.69 2.86
N SER A 70 1.21 6.06 2.71
CA SER A 70 2.49 6.54 3.24
C SER A 70 2.98 7.84 2.61
N ASP A 71 2.59 8.10 1.37
CA ASP A 71 2.88 9.33 0.62
C ASP A 71 1.90 10.49 0.93
N ALA A 72 1.00 10.31 1.90
CA ALA A 72 -0.06 11.25 2.28
C ALA A 72 -1.04 11.62 1.16
N SER A 73 -1.11 10.83 0.09
CA SER A 73 -2.10 10.99 -0.98
C SER A 73 -3.52 10.67 -0.48
N VAL A 74 -4.52 11.19 -1.20
CA VAL A 74 -5.92 11.01 -0.84
C VAL A 74 -6.39 9.56 -1.03
N MET A 75 -7.16 9.05 -0.07
CA MET A 75 -7.79 7.72 -0.17
C MET A 75 -9.07 7.78 -1.03
N ASN A 76 -8.91 7.84 -2.35
CA ASN A 76 -10.01 7.96 -3.32
C ASN A 76 -10.29 6.69 -4.14
N PHE A 77 -9.52 5.62 -3.89
CA PHE A 77 -9.66 4.33 -4.57
C PHE A 77 -9.44 3.19 -3.57
N SER A 78 -10.28 2.16 -3.65
CA SER A 78 -10.13 0.93 -2.86
C SER A 78 -10.80 -0.23 -3.57
N VAL A 79 -10.24 -1.43 -3.43
CA VAL A 79 -10.87 -2.67 -3.90
C VAL A 79 -11.74 -3.33 -2.82
N PHE A 80 -11.69 -2.83 -1.58
CA PHE A 80 -12.59 -3.27 -0.52
C PHE A 80 -14.01 -2.77 -0.83
N SER A 81 -14.99 -3.67 -0.88
CA SER A 81 -16.36 -3.33 -1.29
C SER A 81 -17.03 -2.35 -0.32
N SER A 82 -17.57 -1.24 -0.84
CA SER A 82 -18.19 -0.15 -0.08
C SER A 82 -19.35 -0.54 0.85
N ALA A 83 -19.99 -1.70 0.63
CA ALA A 83 -21.19 -2.11 1.36
C ALA A 83 -20.94 -2.54 2.82
N ASP A 84 -19.73 -2.92 3.19
CA ASP A 84 -19.41 -3.46 4.53
C ASP A 84 -17.95 -3.20 4.98
N THR A 85 -17.25 -2.23 4.37
CA THR A 85 -15.80 -2.03 4.56
C THR A 85 -15.39 -1.92 6.02
N SER A 86 -16.13 -1.19 6.86
CA SER A 86 -15.74 -1.04 8.27
C SER A 86 -15.82 -2.37 9.01
N THR A 87 -16.94 -3.08 8.96
CA THR A 87 -17.13 -4.34 9.69
C THR A 87 -16.19 -5.44 9.16
N THR A 88 -16.08 -5.57 7.84
CA THR A 88 -15.20 -6.56 7.22
C THR A 88 -13.72 -6.27 7.48
N LEU A 89 -13.27 -5.03 7.33
CA LEU A 89 -11.87 -4.68 7.61
C LEU A 89 -11.55 -4.80 9.11
N LEU A 90 -12.46 -4.42 10.01
CA LEU A 90 -12.27 -4.59 11.45
C LEU A 90 -12.02 -6.05 11.84
N ASN A 91 -12.67 -7.00 11.16
CA ASN A 91 -12.48 -8.43 11.40
C ASN A 91 -11.14 -8.96 10.85
N LEU A 92 -10.57 -8.28 9.85
CA LEU A 92 -9.26 -8.62 9.25
C LEU A 92 -8.08 -7.98 10.00
N MET A 93 -8.34 -7.01 10.89
CA MET A 93 -7.30 -6.36 11.66
C MET A 93 -6.88 -7.21 12.87
N GLU A 94 -5.71 -7.83 12.78
CA GLU A 94 -5.12 -8.61 13.89
C GLU A 94 -4.27 -7.73 14.82
N ASN A 95 -3.70 -6.65 14.29
CA ASN A 95 -2.78 -5.75 15.01
C ASN A 95 -3.34 -4.30 15.08
N PRO A 96 -2.81 -3.43 15.96
CA PRO A 96 -3.17 -2.01 15.98
C PRO A 96 -2.94 -1.30 14.64
N GLU A 97 -1.87 -1.69 13.95
CA GLU A 97 -1.49 -1.28 12.61
C GLU A 97 -1.32 -2.54 11.75
N ASN A 98 -1.93 -2.56 10.57
CA ASN A 98 -1.75 -3.63 9.58
C ASN A 98 -1.39 -3.00 8.23
N CYS A 99 -0.73 -3.78 7.39
CA CYS A 99 -0.18 -3.31 6.13
C CYS A 99 -0.83 -4.04 4.95
N ILE A 100 -1.03 -3.33 3.85
CA ILE A 100 -1.76 -3.88 2.70
C ILE A 100 -0.80 -4.36 1.63
N SER A 101 -1.02 -5.60 1.19
CA SER A 101 -0.34 -6.16 0.02
C SER A 101 -1.31 -6.40 -1.12
N VAL A 102 -0.86 -6.19 -2.35
CA VAL A 102 -1.56 -6.71 -3.53
C VAL A 102 -1.17 -8.18 -3.71
N ASN A 103 -2.16 -9.03 -3.94
CA ASN A 103 -1.96 -10.36 -4.50
C ASN A 103 -2.42 -10.33 -5.96
N THR A 104 -1.57 -10.75 -6.90
CA THR A 104 -1.86 -10.67 -8.34
C THR A 104 -2.85 -11.73 -8.83
N GLY A 105 -3.34 -12.57 -7.92
CA GLY A 105 -4.37 -13.58 -8.16
C GLY A 105 -3.82 -14.97 -8.44
N ASP A 106 -4.66 -15.97 -8.26
CA ASP A 106 -4.39 -17.35 -8.60
C ASP A 106 -4.80 -17.66 -10.07
N GLN A 107 -5.00 -18.94 -10.37
CA GLN A 107 -5.44 -19.47 -11.68
C GLN A 107 -6.68 -18.78 -12.32
N TYR A 108 -7.41 -17.94 -11.58
CA TYR A 108 -8.57 -17.19 -12.07
C TYR A 108 -8.32 -15.68 -12.30
N GLN A 109 -7.06 -15.21 -12.19
CA GLN A 109 -6.65 -13.82 -12.44
C GLN A 109 -7.41 -12.75 -11.64
N ARG A 110 -7.95 -13.10 -10.47
CA ARG A 110 -8.57 -12.12 -9.58
C ARG A 110 -7.54 -11.60 -8.60
N TYR A 111 -7.12 -10.35 -8.76
CA TYR A 111 -6.28 -9.69 -7.78
C TYR A 111 -7.06 -9.39 -6.50
N THR A 112 -6.37 -9.37 -5.37
CA THR A 112 -6.95 -8.97 -4.07
C THR A 112 -6.01 -8.02 -3.34
N TRP A 113 -6.58 -7.18 -2.48
CA TRP A 113 -5.81 -6.52 -1.43
C TRP A 113 -5.98 -7.31 -0.14
N ASN A 114 -4.86 -7.64 0.49
CA ASN A 114 -4.85 -8.40 1.73
C ASN A 114 -4.41 -7.50 2.87
N VAL A 115 -5.06 -7.63 4.03
CA VAL A 115 -4.61 -7.05 5.29
C VAL A 115 -3.64 -8.05 5.91
N ASN A 116 -2.41 -7.62 6.20
CA ASN A 116 -1.35 -8.50 6.67
C ASN A 116 -0.66 -7.88 7.90
N ASN A 117 0.11 -8.70 8.61
CA ASN A 117 1.05 -8.22 9.60
C ASN A 117 2.16 -7.41 8.90
N CYS A 118 2.44 -6.20 9.35
CA CYS A 118 3.46 -5.34 8.77
C CYS A 118 4.87 -5.93 8.84
N MET A 119 5.11 -6.90 9.74
CA MET A 119 6.38 -7.62 9.86
C MET A 119 6.57 -8.71 8.81
N ASP A 120 5.54 -9.06 8.02
CA ASP A 120 5.66 -10.07 6.98
C ASP A 120 6.66 -9.66 5.89
N GLU A 121 7.41 -10.63 5.37
CA GLU A 121 8.35 -10.35 4.30
C GLU A 121 7.70 -10.49 2.92
N LYS A 122 7.68 -9.41 2.14
CA LYS A 122 7.20 -9.42 0.75
C LYS A 122 8.13 -8.64 -0.18
N SER A 123 7.91 -8.81 -1.48
CA SER A 123 8.38 -7.86 -2.50
C SER A 123 7.61 -6.54 -2.37
N PHE A 124 8.07 -5.50 -3.04
CA PHE A 124 7.44 -4.18 -2.98
C PHE A 124 7.70 -3.39 -4.25
N ILE A 125 6.89 -2.37 -4.50
CA ILE A 125 7.05 -1.46 -5.64
C ILE A 125 7.10 -0.03 -5.10
N CYS A 126 8.14 0.71 -5.48
CA CYS A 126 8.27 2.13 -5.18
C CYS A 126 7.61 2.98 -6.27
N GLN A 127 7.03 4.09 -5.86
CA GLN A 127 6.59 5.18 -6.71
C GLN A 127 7.54 6.36 -6.49
N MET A 128 8.01 6.93 -7.60
CA MET A 128 8.89 8.09 -7.59
C MET A 128 8.21 9.29 -8.25
N PRO A 129 8.53 10.52 -7.80
CA PRO A 129 8.07 11.73 -8.47
C PRO A 129 8.55 11.74 -9.93
N LYS A 130 7.67 12.16 -10.83
CA LYS A 130 8.08 12.40 -12.21
C LYS A 130 9.05 13.57 -12.23
N LEU A 131 10.27 13.34 -12.74
CA LEU A 131 11.24 14.40 -12.96
C LEU A 131 10.65 15.39 -13.98
N SER A 132 10.43 16.62 -13.54
CA SER A 132 10.03 17.71 -14.42
C SER A 132 11.30 18.35 -14.95
N LEU A 133 11.75 17.93 -16.13
CA LEU A 133 12.81 18.63 -16.85
C LEU A 133 12.20 19.92 -17.40
N LEU A 134 12.51 21.05 -16.76
CA LEU A 134 12.26 22.40 -17.28
C LEU A 134 13.25 22.72 -18.40
#